data_AF-A0A915ZND9-F1
#
_entry.id   AF-A0A915ZND9-F1
#
_cell.length_a   1.000
_cell.length_b   1.000
_cell.length_c   1.000
_cell.angle_alpha   90.00
_cell.angle_beta   90.00
_cell.angle_gamma   90.00
#
_symmetry.space_group_name_H-M   'P 1'
#
loop_
_entity.id
_entity.type
_entity.pdbx_description
1 polymer ?
#
loop_
_entity_poly.entity_id
_entity_poly.type
_entity_poly.pdbx_seq_one_letter_code
_entity_poly.pdbx_strand_id
1 'polypeptide(L)'
;MQKINITIHSIGASTNKGVGSGFASSFIYTRSKERALFFQTVNENESSIYIYKENQLSEEFHGSDPNSVWKKMGMLKEWLGETLFGLDNSNVKKN
;
A
#
# COMPACT_ATOMS: atom_id res chain seq x y z
N MET A 1 2.34 -17.87 7.37
CA MET A 1 1.96 -16.50 6.97
C MET A 1 0.89 -16.58 5.90
N GLN A 2 -0.14 -15.75 5.97
CA GLN A 2 -1.18 -15.68 4.96
C GLN A 2 -0.60 -14.98 3.72
N LYS A 3 -0.83 -15.54 2.52
CA LYS A 3 -0.34 -14.92 1.28
C LYS A 3 -1.24 -13.74 0.91
N ILE A 4 -0.67 -12.54 0.80
CA ILE A 4 -1.36 -11.35 0.31
C ILE A 4 -1.01 -11.18 -1.18
N ASN A 5 -2.04 -11.13 -2.03
CA ASN A 5 -1.87 -10.88 -3.45
C ASN A 5 -2.05 -9.38 -3.71
N ILE A 6 -0.97 -8.72 -4.12
CA ILE A 6 -0.93 -7.28 -4.38
C ILE A 6 -1.05 -7.07 -5.89
N THR A 7 -1.97 -6.19 -6.29
CA THR A 7 -2.12 -5.71 -7.66
C THR A 7 -1.45 -4.36 -7.78
N ILE A 8 -0.56 -4.19 -8.75
CA ILE A 8 0.08 -2.91 -9.07
C ILE A 8 -0.72 -2.23 -10.18
N HIS A 9 -1.16 -0.99 -9.94
CA HIS A 9 -1.93 -0.18 -10.90
C HIS A 9 -1.05 0.82 -11.64
N SER A 10 -0.04 1.36 -10.95
CA SER A 10 0.93 2.30 -11.50
C SER A 10 2.25 2.17 -10.75
N ILE A 11 3.37 2.28 -11.46
CA ILE A 11 4.72 2.20 -10.88
C ILE A 11 5.25 3.59 -10.48
N GLY A 12 4.59 4.67 -10.91
CA GLY A 12 5.02 6.05 -10.62
C GLY A 12 6.35 6.42 -11.28
N ALA A 13 6.86 7.62 -10.96
CA ALA A 13 8.17 8.08 -11.40
C ALA A 13 9.29 7.41 -10.58
N SER A 14 10.44 7.14 -11.20
CA SER A 14 11.62 6.66 -10.48
C SER A 14 12.37 7.82 -9.82
N THR A 15 12.88 7.60 -8.61
CA THR A 15 13.69 8.58 -7.86
C THR A 15 14.93 7.93 -7.29
N ASN A 16 15.90 8.75 -6.89
CA ASN A 16 17.12 8.26 -6.21
C ASN A 16 16.84 7.50 -4.89
N LYS A 17 15.61 7.57 -4.37
CA LYS A 17 15.17 6.89 -3.15
C LYS A 17 14.26 5.67 -3.43
N GLY A 18 14.10 5.28 -4.70
CA GLY A 18 13.20 4.21 -5.13
C GLY A 18 11.97 4.76 -5.84
N VAL A 19 10.79 4.27 -5.49
CA VAL A 19 9.52 4.66 -6.12
C VAL A 19 9.11 6.07 -5.71
N GLY A 20 8.91 6.92 -6.70
CA GLY A 20 8.44 8.30 -6.56
C GLY A 20 6.96 8.46 -6.84
N SER A 21 6.56 9.72 -7.05
CA SER A 21 5.17 10.12 -7.17
C SER A 21 4.40 9.37 -8.24
N GLY A 22 3.15 9.01 -7.93
CA GLY A 22 2.22 8.38 -8.86
C GLY A 22 2.19 6.85 -8.79
N PHE A 23 2.84 6.22 -7.82
CA PHE A 23 2.68 4.78 -7.58
C PHE A 23 1.31 4.49 -6.99
N ALA A 24 0.69 3.40 -7.44
CA ALA A 24 -0.56 2.91 -6.87
C ALA A 24 -0.61 1.38 -6.88
N SER A 25 -1.08 0.81 -5.78
CA SER A 25 -1.33 -0.63 -5.66
C SER A 25 -2.56 -0.90 -4.82
N SER A 26 -3.03 -2.14 -4.85
CA SER A 26 -4.09 -2.56 -3.94
C SER A 26 -4.05 -4.04 -3.62
N PHE A 27 -4.68 -4.41 -2.52
CA PHE A 27 -5.01 -5.79 -2.23
C PHE A 27 -6.32 -5.90 -1.49
N ILE A 28 -6.89 -7.09 -1.53
CA ILE A 28 -8.10 -7.43 -0.78
C ILE A 28 -7.67 -8.23 0.43
N TYR A 29 -8.18 -7.84 1.59
CA TYR A 29 -7.93 -8.55 2.84
C TYR A 29 -9.22 -8.72 3.61
N THR A 30 -9.40 -9.92 4.19
CA THR A 30 -10.57 -10.27 4.99
C THR A 30 -10.14 -10.45 6.44
N ARG A 31 -10.68 -9.62 7.33
CA ARG A 31 -10.48 -9.74 8.77
C ARG A 31 -11.83 -9.98 9.44
N SER A 32 -11.93 -11.03 10.27
CA SER A 32 -13.14 -11.31 11.06
C SER A 32 -14.45 -11.32 10.24
N LYS A 33 -14.39 -11.85 9.01
CA LYS A 33 -15.49 -11.92 8.01
C LYS A 33 -15.81 -10.60 7.28
N GLU A 34 -15.15 -9.50 7.60
CA GLU A 34 -15.24 -8.27 6.82
C GLU A 34 -14.15 -8.22 5.75
N ARG A 35 -14.58 -8.16 4.49
CA ARG A 35 -13.70 -8.01 3.32
C ARG A 35 -13.56 -6.54 2.98
N ALA A 36 -12.33 -6.06 2.84
CA ALA A 36 -12.06 -4.69 2.42
C ALA A 36 -11.01 -4.65 1.30
N LEU A 37 -11.09 -3.62 0.46
CA LEU A 37 -10.05 -3.25 -0.47
C LEU A 37 -9.14 -2.23 0.19
N PHE A 38 -7.84 -2.52 0.20
CA PHE A 38 -6.79 -1.60 0.64
C PHE A 38 -6.17 -1.02 -0.62
N PHE A 39 -6.48 0.23 -0.92
CA PHE A 39 -5.89 0.97 -2.02
C PHE A 39 -4.77 1.85 -1.48
N GLN A 40 -3.61 1.85 -2.13
CA GLN A 40 -2.38 2.42 -1.60
C GLN A 40 -1.74 3.30 -2.66
N THR A 41 -1.24 4.47 -2.27
CA THR A 41 -0.57 5.40 -3.18
C THR A 41 0.73 5.93 -2.57
N VAL A 42 1.72 6.18 -3.42
CA VAL A 42 2.92 6.97 -3.07
C VAL A 42 2.97 8.20 -3.96
N ASN A 43 2.97 9.38 -3.33
CA ASN A 43 3.15 10.68 -3.95
C ASN A 43 4.47 11.30 -3.45
N GLU A 44 4.86 12.47 -3.98
CA GLU A 44 6.19 13.06 -3.74
C GLU A 44 6.68 13.04 -2.28
N ASN A 45 5.78 13.31 -1.33
CA ASN A 45 6.14 13.43 0.10
C ASN A 45 5.21 12.64 1.03
N GLU A 46 4.35 11.78 0.50
CA GLU A 46 3.38 11.05 1.31
C GLU A 46 3.05 9.67 0.73
N SER A 47 2.75 8.76 1.66
CA SER A 47 2.11 7.47 1.37
C SER A 47 0.75 7.43 2.03
N SER A 48 -0.24 6.97 1.28
CA SER A 48 -1.64 6.93 1.71
C SER A 48 -2.21 5.53 1.57
N ILE A 49 -3.09 5.15 2.50
CA ILE A 49 -3.90 3.93 2.47
C ILE A 49 -5.36 4.33 2.55
N TYR A 50 -6.17 3.89 1.60
CA TYR A 50 -7.61 4.05 1.56
C TYR A 50 -8.27 2.68 1.71
N ILE A 51 -9.15 2.53 2.70
CA ILE A 51 -9.90 1.30 2.92
C ILE A 51 -11.31 1.47 2.37
N TYR A 52 -11.67 0.64 1.39
CA TYR A 52 -13.03 0.56 0.87
C TYR A 52 -13.76 -0.68 1.39
N LYS A 53 -14.96 -0.47 1.92
CA LYS A 53 -15.92 -1.50 2.32
C LYS A 53 -17.22 -1.24 1.58
N GLU A 54 -17.83 -2.28 1.01
CA GLU A 54 -19.11 -2.16 0.27
C GLU A 54 -19.12 -1.03 -0.77
N ASN A 55 -17.99 -0.85 -1.47
CA ASN A 55 -17.75 0.21 -2.46
C ASN A 55 -17.80 1.65 -1.92
N GLN A 56 -17.67 1.84 -0.60
CA GLN A 56 -17.57 3.14 0.06
C GLN A 56 -16.23 3.28 0.77
N LEU A 57 -15.68 4.50 0.80
CA LEU A 57 -14.50 4.82 1.58
C LEU A 57 -14.85 4.75 3.07
N SER A 58 -14.21 3.83 3.79
CA SER A 58 -14.43 3.59 5.21
C SER A 58 -13.41 4.32 6.07
N GLU A 59 -12.14 4.27 5.70
CA GLU A 59 -11.02 4.81 6.49
C GLU A 59 -9.90 5.26 5.55
N GLU A 60 -9.13 6.26 5.99
CA GLU A 60 -7.93 6.74 5.31
C GLU A 60 -6.78 6.95 6.30
N PHE A 61 -5.57 6.65 5.85
CA PHE A 61 -4.35 6.83 6.62
C PHE A 61 -3.29 7.48 5.74
N HIS A 62 -2.58 8.45 6.30
CA HIS A 62 -1.47 9.15 5.66
C HIS A 62 -0.22 9.05 6.53
N GLY A 63 0.93 8.92 5.88
CA GLY A 63 2.27 8.92 6.48
C GLY A 63 3.32 9.45 5.50
N SER A 64 4.53 9.69 6.00
CA SER A 64 5.65 10.18 5.18
C SER A 64 6.20 9.14 4.21
N ASP A 65 5.91 7.85 4.46
CA ASP A 65 6.47 6.72 3.74
C ASP A 65 5.60 5.46 3.97
N PRO A 66 5.77 4.40 3.16
CA PRO A 66 4.97 3.17 3.27
C PRO A 66 5.04 2.51 4.66
N ASN A 67 6.19 2.52 5.32
CA ASN A 67 6.36 1.89 6.62
C ASN A 67 5.67 2.70 7.72
N SER A 68 5.78 4.04 7.70
CA SER A 68 5.13 4.90 8.70
C SER A 68 3.60 4.86 8.62
N VAL A 69 3.01 4.83 7.41
CA VAL A 69 1.54 4.76 7.27
C VAL A 69 0.98 3.41 7.75
N TRP A 70 1.65 2.29 7.44
CA TRP A 70 1.26 0.97 7.95
C TRP A 70 1.44 0.84 9.47
N LYS A 71 2.52 1.42 10.01
CA LYS A 71 2.73 1.49 11.46
C LYS A 71 1.62 2.28 12.16
N LYS A 72 1.17 3.40 11.57
CA LYS A 72 0.05 4.22 12.06
C LYS A 72 -1.27 3.45 12.03
N MET A 73 -1.52 2.70 10.96
CA MET A 73 -2.71 1.85 10.82
C MET A 73 -2.76 0.72 11.87
N GLY A 74 -1.60 0.20 12.27
CA GLY A 74 -1.51 -0.79 13.36
C GLY A 74 -2.07 -2.17 13.03
N MET A 75 -2.26 -2.49 11.75
CA MET A 75 -2.64 -3.80 11.23
C MET A 75 -1.48 -4.44 10.47
N LEU A 76 -1.54 -5.76 10.25
CA LEU A 76 -0.54 -6.51 9.47
C LEU A 76 0.91 -6.23 9.92
N LYS A 77 1.11 -6.11 11.24
CA LYS A 77 2.38 -5.68 11.87
C LYS A 77 3.55 -6.64 11.60
N GLU A 78 3.25 -7.84 11.15
CA GLU A 78 4.25 -8.83 10.74
C GLU A 78 4.87 -8.55 9.35
N TRP A 79 4.33 -7.59 8.60
CA TRP A 79 4.83 -7.18 7.29
C TRP A 79 5.45 -5.80 7.34
N LEU A 80 6.48 -5.58 6.52
CA LEU A 80 6.94 -4.23 6.20
C LEU A 80 5.90 -3.53 5.32
N GLY A 81 5.73 -2.22 5.53
CA GLY A 81 4.81 -1.42 4.73
C GLY A 81 5.22 -1.39 3.26
N GLU A 82 6.52 -1.34 2.96
CA GLU A 82 7.03 -1.44 1.59
C GLU A 82 6.64 -2.76 0.91
N THR A 83 6.66 -3.87 1.65
CA THR A 83 6.22 -5.18 1.15
C THR A 83 4.71 -5.18 0.89
N LEU A 84 3.89 -4.59 1.78
CA LEU A 84 2.44 -4.47 1.60
C LEU A 84 2.05 -3.54 0.45
N PHE A 85 2.86 -2.52 0.17
CA PHE A 85 2.73 -1.70 -1.03
C PHE A 85 3.12 -2.46 -2.31
N GLY A 86 3.93 -3.51 -2.20
CA GLY A 86 4.45 -4.27 -3.34
C GLY A 86 5.73 -3.71 -3.94
N LEU A 87 6.42 -2.82 -3.21
CA LEU A 87 7.66 -2.16 -3.68
C LEU A 87 8.85 -3.10 -3.76
N ASP A 88 8.76 -4.25 -3.08
CA ASP A 88 9.78 -5.30 -3.18
C ASP A 88 9.76 -6.08 -4.50
N ASN A 89 8.74 -5.87 -5.32
CA ASN A 89 8.65 -6.51 -6.63
C ASN A 89 9.81 -6.04 -7.52
N SER A 90 10.53 -6.99 -8.11
CA SER A 90 11.68 -6.69 -8.97
C SER A 90 11.32 -5.88 -10.21
N ASN A 91 10.09 -5.97 -10.72
CA ASN A 91 9.62 -5.15 -11.83
C ASN A 91 9.33 -3.70 -11.41
N VAL A 92 9.02 -3.48 -10.13
CA VAL A 92 8.87 -2.13 -9.56
C VAL A 92 10.24 -1.51 -9.29
N LYS A 93 11.20 -2.28 -8.75
CA LYS A 93 12.58 -1.81 -8.47
C LYS A 93 13.42 -1.51 -9.71
N LYS A 94 13.05 -2.04 -10.88
CA LYS A 94 13.81 -1.88 -12.14
C LYS A 94 13.43 -0.63 -12.94
N ASN A 95 12.39 0.10 -12.51
CA ASN A 95 11.88 1.28 -13.21
C ASN A 95 12.58 2.56 -12.75
#